data_AF-A0A3D5PLB6-F1
#
_entry.id   AF-A0A3D5PLB6-F1
#
_cell.length_a   1.000
_cell.length_b   1.000
_cell.length_c   1.000
_cell.angle_alpha   90.00
_cell.angle_beta   90.00
_cell.angle_gamma   90.00
#
_symmetry.space_group_name_H-M   'P 1'
#
loop_
_entity.id
_entity.type
_entity.pdbx_description
1 polymer ?
#
loop_
_entity_poly.entity_id
_entity_poly.type
_entity_poly.pdbx_seq_one_letter_code
_entity_poly.pdbx_strand_id
1 'polypeptide(L)' 'VKLEDNGYERDEYDSHNPLYVIYQKADGTHGGSMRLLPSTGRTMVNEHFSEILGGGDVRNPFIWECTRFCLARNTEPR' A
#
# COMPACT_ATOMS: atom_id res chain seq x y z
N VAL A 1 -4.06 -11.77 -0.82
CA VAL A 1 -3.77 -11.73 0.64
C VAL A 1 -3.54 -13.12 1.21
N LYS A 2 -2.51 -13.28 2.04
CA LYS A 2 -2.15 -14.43 2.86
C LYS A 2 -1.70 -13.93 4.24
N LEU A 3 -1.87 -14.76 5.26
CA LEU A 3 -1.23 -14.57 6.56
C LEU A 3 -0.01 -15.50 6.61
N GLU A 4 1.17 -14.96 6.94
CA GLU A 4 2.39 -15.73 7.21
C GLU A 4 2.38 -16.27 8.66
N ASP A 5 3.20 -17.29 8.96
CA ASP A 5 3.23 -17.98 10.27
C ASP A 5 3.60 -17.05 11.46
N ASN A 6 4.24 -15.92 11.16
CA ASN A 6 4.60 -14.83 12.07
C ASN A 6 3.45 -13.83 12.32
N GLY A 7 2.28 -14.03 11.69
CA GLY A 7 1.11 -13.15 11.76
C GLY A 7 1.12 -11.97 10.77
N TYR A 8 2.07 -11.88 9.85
CA TYR A 8 2.13 -10.79 8.88
C TYR A 8 1.12 -10.98 7.75
N GLU A 9 0.40 -9.90 7.42
CA GLU A 9 -0.47 -9.85 6.25
C GLU A 9 0.36 -9.48 5.02
N ARG A 10 0.24 -10.28 3.96
CA ARG A 10 0.96 -10.06 2.71
C ARG A 10 0.08 -10.38 1.51
N ASP A 11 0.20 -9.58 0.45
CA ASP A 11 -0.41 -9.84 -0.85
C ASP A 11 0.66 -10.01 -1.95
N GLU A 12 0.20 -10.28 -3.15
CA GLU A 12 1.03 -10.46 -4.34
C GLU A 12 1.81 -9.19 -4.72
N TYR A 13 1.32 -7.99 -4.38
CA TYR A 13 1.97 -6.71 -4.69
C TYR A 13 3.19 -6.44 -3.79
N ASP A 14 3.26 -7.04 -2.60
CA ASP A 14 4.43 -6.99 -1.69
C ASP A 14 5.68 -7.73 -2.23
N SER A 15 5.60 -8.27 -3.46
CA SER A 15 6.73 -8.85 -4.19
C SER A 15 7.19 -8.02 -5.41
N HIS A 16 6.44 -6.98 -5.81
CA HIS A 16 6.73 -6.16 -7.01
C HIS A 16 7.52 -4.89 -6.68
N ASN A 17 8.50 -5.00 -5.77
CA ASN A 17 9.35 -3.91 -5.29
C ASN A 17 8.58 -2.60 -4.93
N PRO A 18 7.55 -2.66 -4.07
CA PRO A 18 6.82 -1.47 -3.63
C PRO A 18 7.70 -0.53 -2.79
N LEU A 19 7.36 0.75 -2.81
CA LEU A 19 7.89 1.74 -1.87
C LEU A 19 6.97 1.84 -0.65
N TYR A 20 7.48 1.66 0.56
CA TYR A 20 6.72 1.93 1.78
C TYR A 20 7.12 3.28 2.37
N VAL A 21 6.12 4.05 2.77
CA VAL A 21 6.30 5.23 3.62
C VAL A 21 5.92 4.82 5.04
N ILE A 22 6.85 4.95 5.99
CA ILE A 22 6.67 4.53 7.38
C ILE A 22 6.84 5.76 8.29
N TYR A 23 5.81 6.06 9.07
CA TYR A 23 5.89 6.98 10.20
C TYR A 23 6.36 6.22 11.44
N GLN A 24 7.56 6.55 11.90
CA GLN A 24 8.10 6.12 13.19
C GLN A 24 7.85 7.20 14.26
N LYS A 25 7.35 6.81 15.42
CA LYS A 25 7.21 7.68 16.60
C LYS A 25 8.57 7.91 17.26
N ALA A 26 8.65 8.91 18.15
CA ALA A 26 9.88 9.23 18.88
C ALA A 26 10.41 8.09 19.78
N ASP A 27 9.53 7.16 20.18
CA ASP A 27 9.87 5.94 20.93
C ASP A 27 10.40 4.79 20.04
N GLY A 28 10.59 5.03 18.74
CA GLY A 28 11.04 4.04 17.76
C GLY A 28 9.95 3.10 17.25
N THR A 29 8.73 3.13 17.80
CA THR A 29 7.63 2.26 17.37
C THR A 29 6.87 2.82 16.17
N HIS A 30 6.18 1.94 15.44
CA HIS A 30 5.35 2.31 14.28
C HIS A 30 4.16 3.18 14.72
N GLY A 31 4.00 4.34 14.09
CA GLY A 31 2.80 5.18 14.20
C GLY A 31 1.88 5.05 12.98
N GLY A 32 2.42 4.73 11.80
CA GLY A 32 1.61 4.52 10.62
C GLY A 32 2.43 4.18 9.39
N SER A 33 1.76 3.70 8.34
CA SER A 33 2.41 3.42 7.06
C SER A 33 1.42 3.44 5.90
N MET A 34 1.98 3.52 4.69
CA MET A 34 1.29 3.26 3.44
C MET A 34 2.26 2.61 2.44
N ARG A 35 1.72 1.95 1.42
CA ARG A 35 2.44 1.32 0.32
C ARG A 35 2.16 2.07 -0.98
N LEU A 36 3.21 2.36 -1.75
CA LEU A 36 3.16 3.00 -3.05
C LEU A 36 3.63 2.03 -4.14
N LEU A 37 2.86 1.89 -5.21
CA LEU A 37 3.13 1.02 -6.37
C LEU A 37 3.18 1.86 -7.66
N PRO A 38 4.18 1.72 -8.54
CA PRO A 38 4.18 2.41 -9.84
C PRO A 38 2.99 1.96 -10.70
N SER A 39 2.20 2.91 -11.22
CA SER A 39 1.00 2.57 -12.01
C SER A 39 1.32 1.93 -13.37
N THR A 40 2.57 1.97 -13.82
CA THR A 40 3.06 1.22 -14.99
C THR A 40 3.17 -0.29 -14.75
N GLY A 41 3.11 -0.74 -13.50
CA GLY A 41 3.17 -2.16 -13.11
C GLY A 41 1.79 -2.77 -12.79
N ARG A 42 1.80 -3.75 -11.89
CA ARG A 42 0.60 -4.35 -11.30
C ARG A 42 0.13 -3.51 -10.11
N THR A 43 -1.15 -3.14 -10.09
CA THR A 43 -1.77 -2.30 -9.06
C THR A 43 -3.18 -2.80 -8.76
N MET A 44 -3.68 -2.55 -7.54
CA MET A 44 -4.98 -3.08 -7.12
C MET A 44 -6.14 -2.46 -7.90
N VAL A 45 -6.05 -1.17 -8.23
CA VAL A 45 -7.07 -0.43 -8.97
C VAL A 45 -7.24 -0.95 -10.39
N ASN A 46 -6.15 -1.40 -11.03
CA ASN A 46 -6.17 -1.94 -12.38
C ASN A 46 -6.63 -3.42 -12.42
N GLU A 47 -6.38 -4.20 -11.34
CA GLU A 47 -6.65 -5.65 -11.32
C GLU A 47 -7.93 -6.05 -10.58
N HIS A 48 -8.36 -5.29 -9.56
CA HIS A 48 -9.52 -5.62 -8.72
C HIS A 48 -10.63 -4.55 -8.74
N PHE A 49 -10.33 -3.31 -9.14
CA PHE A 49 -11.26 -2.19 -9.02
C PHE A 49 -11.39 -1.34 -10.30
N SER A 50 -11.11 -1.91 -11.47
CA SER A 50 -11.14 -1.21 -12.77
C SER A 50 -12.55 -0.74 -13.14
N GLU A 51 -13.60 -1.36 -12.59
CA GLU A 51 -14.99 -0.91 -12.72
C GLU A 51 -15.20 0.51 -12.17
N ILE A 52 -14.49 0.91 -11.11
CA ILE A 52 -14.56 2.27 -10.54
C ILE A 52 -13.94 3.30 -11.51
N LEU A 53 -13.05 2.86 -12.41
CA LEU A 53 -12.47 3.66 -13.49
C LEU A 53 -13.34 3.63 -14.77
N GLY A 54 -14.54 3.04 -14.73
CA GLY A 54 -15.38 2.85 -15.91
C GLY A 54 -14.87 1.76 -16.87
N GLY A 55 -14.08 0.80 -16.37
CA GLY A 55 -13.46 -0.26 -17.16
C GLY A 55 -12.12 0.12 -17.82
N GLY A 56 -11.61 1.34 -17.54
CA GLY A 56 -10.28 1.77 -17.94
C GLY A 56 -9.17 1.31 -16.98
N ASP A 57 -7.94 1.74 -17.27
CA ASP A 57 -6.78 1.58 -16.40
C ASP A 57 -6.06 2.92 -16.14
N VAL A 58 -5.23 2.96 -15.10
CA VAL A 58 -4.29 4.05 -14.82
C VAL A 58 -2.89 3.50 -15.01
N ARG A 59 -2.20 3.94 -16.07
CA ARG A 59 -0.85 3.48 -16.44
C ARG A 59 0.05 4.63 -16.90
N ASN A 60 0.81 5.22 -15.98
CA ASN A 60 1.65 6.40 -16.25
C ASN A 60 2.94 6.40 -15.38
N PRO A 61 4.14 6.66 -15.94
CA PRO A 61 5.40 6.64 -15.17
C PRO A 61 5.49 7.70 -14.06
N PHE A 62 4.63 8.72 -14.07
CA PHE A 62 4.55 9.78 -13.06
C PHE A 62 3.41 9.57 -12.05
N ILE A 63 2.63 8.49 -12.17
CA ILE A 63 1.51 8.18 -11.26
C ILE A 63 1.82 6.89 -10.49
N TRP A 64 1.58 6.93 -9.17
CA TRP A 64 1.72 5.81 -8.25
C TRP A 64 0.40 5.57 -7.53
N GLU A 65 0.04 4.31 -7.34
CA GLU A 65 -1.09 3.89 -6.53
C GLU A 65 -0.69 3.89 -5.05
N CYS A 66 -1.53 4.47 -4.18
CA CYS A 66 -1.40 4.33 -2.72
C CYS A 66 -2.36 3.26 -2.18
N THR A 67 -1.81 2.31 -1.43
CA THR A 67 -2.55 1.20 -0.78
C THR A 67 -2.07 1.01 0.66
N ARG A 68 -2.75 0.15 1.42
CA ARG A 68 -2.32 -0.28 2.77
C ARG A 68 -2.10 0.89 3.76
N PHE A 69 -2.87 1.96 3.62
CA PHE A 69 -2.87 3.07 4.58
C PHE A 69 -3.32 2.54 5.95
N CYS A 70 -2.46 2.69 6.96
CA CYS A 70 -2.65 2.15 8.29
C CYS A 70 -2.06 3.10 9.34
N LEU A 71 -2.76 3.26 10.47
CA LEU A 71 -2.27 3.95 11.66
C LEU A 71 -2.22 2.98 12.83
N ALA A 72 -1.20 3.09 13.68
CA ALA A 72 -1.18 2.33 14.93
C ALA A 72 -2.28 2.86 15.87
N ARG A 73 -2.89 1.98 16.69
CA ARG A 73 -4.07 2.31 17.52
C ARG A 73 -3.87 3.52 18.46
N ASN A 74 -2.64 3.73 18.92
CA ASN A 74 -2.27 4.79 19.87
C ASN A 74 -1.46 5.89 19.14
N THR A 75 -1.91 6.27 17.94
CA THR A 75 -1.30 7.35 17.16
C THR A 75 -2.05 8.63 17.42
N GLU A 76 -1.44 9.51 18.21
CA GLU A 76 -1.93 10.86 18.42
C GLU A 76 -1.90 11.68 17.12
N PRO A 77 -2.84 12.61 16.92
CA PRO A 77 -2.70 13.67 15.93
C PRO A 77 -1.38 14.43 16.15
N ARG A 78 -0.68 14.74 15.06
CA ARG A 78 0.50 15.62 15.07
C ARG A 78 0.11 17.06 14.77
#